data_AF-A0A086L4H8-F1
#
_entry.id   AF-A0A086L4H8-F1
#
_cell.length_a   1.000
_cell.length_b   1.000
_cell.length_c   1.000
_cell.angle_alpha   90.00
_cell.angle_beta   90.00
_cell.angle_gamma   90.00
#
_symmetry.space_group_name_H-M   'P 1'
#
loop_
_entity.id
_entity.type
_entity.pdbx_description
1 polymer ?
#
loop_
_entity_poly.entity_id
_entity_poly.type
_entity_poly.pdbx_seq_one_letter_code
_entity_poly.pdbx_strand_id
1 'polypeptide(L)' 'MLWVDKHAPREIEELSIHPEISRLLLKQAASASLPHLLFYGPTGGGKKTRVLALVRRIFGDAVDK' A
#
# COMPACT_ATOMS: atom_id res chain seq x y z
N MET A 1 6.58 -20.96 -1.49
CA MET A 1 6.11 -19.62 -1.09
C MET A 1 6.44 -19.44 0.38
N LEU A 2 7.10 -18.34 0.76
CA LEU A 2 7.39 -18.08 2.17
C LEU A 2 6.11 -17.60 2.86
N TRP A 3 5.99 -17.82 4.18
CA TRP A 3 4.81 -17.36 4.93
C TRP A 3 4.63 -15.84 4.86
N VAL A 4 5.74 -15.10 4.78
CA VAL A 4 5.72 -13.65 4.60
C VAL A 4 5.03 -13.24 3.29
N ASP A 5 5.19 -14.01 2.22
CA ASP A 5 4.54 -13.72 0.93
C ASP A 5 3.07 -14.12 0.95
N LYS A 6 2.75 -15.25 1.61
CA LYS A 6 1.39 -15.77 1.72
C LYS A 6 0.48 -14.83 2.53
N HIS A 7 1.04 -14.19 3.56
CA HIS A 7 0.31 -13.32 4.48
C HIS A 7 0.62 -11.83 4.26
N ALA A 8 1.28 -11.46 3.16
CA ALA A 8 1.52 -10.07 2.82
C ALA A 8 0.17 -9.37 2.56
N PRO A 9 -0.11 -8.24 3.22
CA PRO A 9 -1.29 -7.41 2.94
C PRO A 9 -1.35 -7.04 1.45
N ARG A 10 -2.53 -7.18 0.87
CA ARG A 10 -2.82 -6.82 -0.54
C ARG A 10 -3.54 -5.49 -0.64
N GLU A 11 -4.42 -5.22 0.31
CA GLU A 11 -5.21 -3.98 0.41
C GLU A 11 -4.62 -3.03 1.46
N ILE A 12 -4.89 -1.72 1.33
CA ILE A 12 -4.37 -0.70 2.27
C ILE A 12 -4.95 -0.89 3.68
N GLU A 13 -6.19 -1.39 3.75
CA GLU A 13 -6.97 -1.64 4.96
C GLU A 13 -6.46 -2.85 5.75
N GLU A 14 -5.76 -3.78 5.11
CA GLU A 14 -5.17 -4.97 5.75
C GLU A 14 -3.88 -4.64 6.52
N LEU A 15 -3.31 -3.45 6.33
CA LEU A 15 -2.13 -3.03 7.09
C LEU A 15 -2.51 -2.65 8.53
N SER A 16 -2.02 -3.43 9.48
CA SER A 16 -2.23 -3.23 10.92
C SER A 16 -1.39 -2.11 11.55
N ILE A 17 -0.37 -1.63 10.84
CA ILE A 17 0.55 -0.60 11.32
C ILE A 17 0.15 0.79 10.79
N HIS A 18 0.39 1.85 11.56
CA HIS A 18 0.16 3.26 11.18
C HIS A 18 -1.20 3.53 10.49
N PRO A 19 -2.32 3.36 11.22
CA PRO A 19 -3.66 3.52 10.67
C PRO A 19 -3.92 4.92 10.09
N GLU A 20 -3.28 5.96 10.64
CA GLU A 20 -3.33 7.33 10.13
C GLU A 20 -2.77 7.45 8.71
N ILE A 21 -1.66 6.76 8.41
CA ILE A 21 -1.05 6.75 7.08
C ILE A 21 -1.94 6.00 6.10
N SER A 22 -2.50 4.86 6.50
CA SER A 22 -3.45 4.10 5.66
C SER A 22 -4.67 4.95 5.29
N ARG A 23 -5.24 5.70 6.25
CA ARG A 23 -6.35 6.63 5.98
C ARG A 23 -5.97 7.76 5.02
N LEU A 24 -4.77 8.32 5.17
CA LEU A 24 -4.27 9.35 4.26
C LEU A 24 -4.13 8.81 2.83
N LEU A 25 -3.52 7.63 2.67
CA LEU A 25 -3.34 7.00 1.37
C LEU A 25 -4.67 6.66 0.71
N LEU A 26 -5.67 6.20 1.48
CA LEU A 26 -7.02 5.95 0.95
C LEU A 26 -7.69 7.23 0.45
N LYS A 27 -7.56 8.33 1.18
CA LYS A 27 -8.06 9.64 0.71
C LYS A 27 -7.37 10.10 -0.56
N GLN A 28 -6.06 9.88 -0.67
CA GLN A 28 -5.31 10.24 -1.88
C GLN A 28 -5.62 9.33 -3.06
N ALA A 29 -5.83 8.04 -2.84
CA ALA A 29 -6.24 7.10 -3.88
C ALA A 29 -7.63 7.41 -4.45
N ALA A 30 -8.51 8.02 -3.66
CA ALA A 30 -9.83 8.48 -4.09
C ALA A 30 -9.78 9.83 -4.85
N SER A 31 -8.65 10.55 -4.80
CA SER A 31 -8.46 11.81 -5.53
C SER A 31 -8.08 11.52 -6.98
N ALA A 32 -8.55 12.37 -7.90
CA ALA A 32 -8.15 12.31 -9.31
C ALA A 32 -6.67 12.66 -9.55
N SER A 33 -6.02 13.28 -8.55
CA SER A 33 -4.61 13.65 -8.60
C SER A 33 -3.87 13.08 -7.39
N LEU A 34 -2.96 12.16 -7.64
CA LEU A 34 -2.02 11.63 -6.66
C LEU A 34 -0.71 12.44 -6.75
N PRO A 35 -0.28 13.12 -5.68
CA PRO A 35 1.02 13.77 -5.67
C PRO A 35 2.17 12.75 -5.72
N HIS A 36 3.39 13.23 -6.00
CA HIS A 36 4.58 12.39 -5.84
C HIS A 36 4.79 12.05 -4.35
N LEU A 37 4.90 10.76 -4.05
CA LEU A 37 5.04 10.24 -2.69
C LEU A 37 6.44 9.68 -2.45
N LEU A 38 7.02 10.00 -1.28
CA LEU A 38 8.28 9.44 -0.80
C LEU A 38 8.01 8.50 0.38
N PHE A 39 8.31 7.21 0.22
CA PHE A 39 8.20 6.22 1.29
C PHE A 39 9.56 5.99 1.94
N TYR A 40 9.71 6.38 3.21
CA TYR A 40 10.95 6.21 3.98
C TYR A 40 10.69 5.50 5.32
N GLY A 41 11.75 5.00 5.96
CA GLY A 41 11.69 4.31 7.26
C GLY A 41 12.57 3.05 7.33
N PRO A 42 12.56 2.31 8.45
CA PRO A 42 13.39 1.13 8.66
C PRO A 42 13.02 -0.05 7.75
N THR A 43 13.96 -0.98 7.55
CA THR A 43 13.71 -2.25 6.84
C THR A 43 12.59 -3.02 7.55
N GLY A 44 11.66 -3.60 6.78
CA GLY A 44 10.49 -4.29 7.34
C GLY A 44 9.30 -3.40 7.74
N GLY A 45 9.40 -2.07 7.62
CA GLY A 45 8.29 -1.15 7.94
C GLY A 45 7.09 -1.16 6.95
N GLY A 46 6.97 -2.18 6.11
CA GLY A 46 5.85 -2.31 5.16
C GLY A 46 5.85 -1.32 3.98
N LYS A 47 6.95 -0.61 3.71
CA LYS A 47 7.05 0.40 2.65
C LYS A 47 6.66 -0.14 1.26
N LYS A 48 7.30 -1.23 0.85
CA LYS A 48 7.03 -1.91 -0.44
C LYS A 48 5.57 -2.37 -0.50
N THR A 49 5.08 -2.99 0.57
CA THR A 49 3.70 -3.48 0.70
C THR A 49 2.70 -2.35 0.52
N ARG A 50 2.91 -1.19 1.15
CA ARG A 50 2.04 0.00 1.00
C ARG A 50 2.02 0.54 -0.41
N VAL A 51 3.18 0.62 -1.06
CA VAL A 51 3.25 1.09 -2.46
C VAL A 51 2.44 0.16 -3.35
N LEU A 52 2.64 -1.16 -3.23
CA LEU A 52 1.90 -2.13 -4.04
C LEU A 52 0.39 -2.07 -3.77
N ALA A 53 -0.03 -2.01 -2.51
CA ALA A 53 -1.44 -1.88 -2.15
C ALA A 53 -2.07 -0.58 -2.70
N LEU A 54 -1.33 0.54 -2.66
CA LEU A 54 -1.78 1.81 -3.23
C LEU A 54 -1.93 1.74 -4.76
N VAL A 55 -0.95 1.15 -5.44
CA VAL A 55 -0.99 0.99 -6.91
C VAL A 55 -2.15 0.08 -7.31
N ARG A 56 -2.37 -1.04 -6.61
CA ARG A 56 -3.55 -1.90 -6.80
C ARG A 56 -4.85 -1.15 -6.57
N ARG A 57 -4.93 -0.29 -5.54
CA ARG A 57 -6.14 0.48 -5.28
C ARG A 57 -6.49 1.46 -6.40
N ILE A 58 -5.49 2.05 -7.04
CA ILE A 58 -5.66 3.05 -8.11
C ILE A 58 -5.93 2.38 -9.47
N PHE A 59 -5.17 1.34 -9.80
CA PHE A 59 -5.19 0.71 -11.13
C PHE A 59 -5.96 -0.62 -11.18
N GLY A 60 -6.39 -1.14 -10.03
CA GLY A 60 -7.08 -2.43 -9.90
C GLY A 60 -6.16 -3.64 -10.10
N ASP A 61 -6.78 -4.78 -10.43
CA ASP A 61 -6.10 -6.08 -10.60
C ASP A 61 -5.15 -6.15 -11.81
N ALA A 62 -5.08 -5.10 -12.63
CA ALA A 62 -4.19 -5.03 -13.78
C ALA A 62 -2.69 -5.00 -13.39
N VAL A 63 -2.38 -4.74 -12.12
CA VAL A 63 -1.03 -4.54 -11.59
C VAL A 63 -0.28 -5.86 -11.36
N ASP A 64 -0.99 -6.94 -11.06
CA ASP A 64 -0.41 -8.25 -10.72
C ASP A 64 -0.26 -9.20 -11.93
N LYS A 65 -0.28 -8.66 -13.15
CA LYS A 65 -0.07 -9.40 -14.41
C LYS A 65 1.40 -9.73 -14.68
#